data_AF-A0A317GF23-F1
#
_entry.id   AF-A0A317GF23-F1
#
_cell.length_a   1.000
_cell.length_b   1.000
_cell.length_c   1.000
_cell.angle_alpha   90.00
_cell.angle_beta   90.00
_cell.angle_gamma   90.00
#
_symmetry.space_group_name_H-M   'P 1'
#
loop_
_entity.id
_entity.type
_entity.pdbx_description
1 polymer ?
#
loop_
_entity_poly.entity_id
_entity_poly.type
_entity_poly.pdbx_seq_one_letter_code
_entity_poly.pdbx_strand_id
1 'polypeptide(L)'
;GMPGLQTSHHNQSYSKELKNSLVEQYQQQTDEALDLFAIKHGLRSQRQLEQWIIRYNESNLKAYTPRKRDSKMSGRKTDFEERLTIIEE
;
A
#
# COMPACT_ATOMS: atom_id res chain seq x y z
N GLY A 1 -18.14 31.13 21.71
CA GLY A 1 -18.02 30.50 20.38
C GLY A 1 -17.79 29.01 20.56
N MET A 2 -18.46 28.17 19.78
CA MET A 2 -18.48 26.70 19.95
C MET A 2 -17.08 26.07 19.86
N PRO A 3 -16.60 25.35 20.90
CA PRO A 3 -15.36 24.56 20.85
C PRO A 3 -15.59 23.17 20.21
N GLY A 4 -16.50 23.07 19.23
CA GLY A 4 -17.05 21.79 18.75
C GLY A 4 -16.38 21.16 17.53
N LEU A 5 -15.36 21.79 16.94
CA LEU A 5 -14.73 21.35 15.68
C LEU A 5 -13.20 21.40 15.78
N GLN A 6 -12.64 20.84 16.86
CA GLN A 6 -11.21 20.52 16.90
C GLN A 6 -10.97 19.29 16.01
N THR A 7 -10.88 19.49 14.69
CA THR A 7 -10.42 18.45 13.78
C THR A 7 -8.97 18.13 14.13
N SER A 8 -8.69 16.95 14.67
CA SER A 8 -7.31 16.49 14.84
C SER A 8 -6.65 16.42 13.46
N HIS A 9 -5.84 17.43 13.15
CA HIS A 9 -5.12 17.63 11.88
C HIS A 9 -4.03 16.58 11.61
N HIS A 10 -3.86 15.63 12.53
CA HIS A 10 -2.82 14.62 12.46
C HIS A 10 -3.38 13.32 11.91
N ASN A 11 -2.72 12.78 10.89
CA ASN A 11 -2.99 11.44 10.40
C ASN A 11 -2.48 10.44 11.44
N GLN A 12 -3.33 9.49 11.84
CA GLN A 12 -2.89 8.38 12.67
C GLN A 12 -2.05 7.46 11.80
N SER A 13 -0.77 7.31 12.14
CA SER A 13 0.12 6.36 11.50
C SER A 13 -0.05 5.00 12.14
N TYR A 14 -0.31 3.98 11.32
CA TYR A 14 -0.42 2.60 11.78
C TYR A 14 0.73 1.79 11.17
N SER A 15 1.47 1.08 12.02
CA SER A 15 2.54 0.19 11.59
C SER A 15 1.98 -0.98 10.79
N LYS A 16 2.82 -1.61 9.96
CA LYS A 16 2.41 -2.77 9.16
C LYS A 16 2.01 -3.95 10.04
N GLU A 17 2.77 -4.18 11.11
CA GLU A 17 2.51 -5.24 12.10
C GLU A 17 1.15 -5.09 12.76
N LEU A 18 0.79 -3.87 13.16
CA LEU A 18 -0.52 -3.58 13.74
C LEU A 18 -1.65 -3.85 12.75
N LYS A 19 -1.50 -3.42 11.49
CA LYS A 19 -2.52 -3.67 10.44
C LYS A 19 -2.73 -5.16 10.20
N ASN A 20 -1.64 -5.93 10.10
CA ASN A 20 -1.71 -7.38 9.92
C ASN A 20 -2.42 -8.06 11.11
N SER A 21 -1.99 -7.72 12.33
CA SER A 21 -2.57 -8.30 13.55
C SER A 21 -4.06 -8.02 13.68
N LEU A 22 -4.51 -6.82 13.28
CA LEU A 22 -5.94 -6.48 13.29
C LEU A 22 -6.74 -7.27 12.24
N VAL A 23 -6.17 -7.50 11.06
CA VAL A 23 -6.82 -8.30 10.02
C VAL A 23 -6.92 -9.77 10.44
N GLU A 24 -5.87 -10.34 11.04
CA GLU A 24 -5.88 -11.71 11.57
C GLU A 24 -6.89 -11.88 12.71
N GLN A 25 -6.92 -10.94 13.66
CA GLN A 25 -7.90 -10.94 14.76
C GLN A 25 -9.33 -10.87 14.24
N TYR A 26 -9.59 -10.00 13.26
CA TYR A 26 -10.91 -9.90 12.65
C TYR A 26 -11.31 -11.19 11.93
N GLN A 27 -10.39 -11.86 11.23
CA GLN A 27 -10.66 -13.16 10.59
C GLN A 27 -10.96 -14.27 11.60
N GLN A 28 -10.37 -14.23 12.80
CA GLN A 28 -10.67 -15.15 13.88
C GLN A 28 -12.03 -14.86 14.55
N GLN A 29 -12.47 -13.60 14.52
CA GLN A 29 -13.75 -13.16 15.06
C GLN A 29 -14.84 -13.19 13.98
N THR A 30 -15.37 -14.38 13.71
CA THR A 30 -16.32 -14.62 12.61
C THR A 30 -17.67 -13.88 12.74
N ASP A 31 -18.02 -13.40 13.93
CA ASP A 31 -19.37 -12.86 14.24
C ASP A 31 -19.37 -11.35 14.57
N GLU A 32 -18.20 -10.69 14.66
CA GLU A 32 -18.14 -9.27 15.05
C GLU A 32 -18.34 -8.34 13.85
N ALA A 33 -19.26 -7.39 13.99
CA ALA A 33 -19.46 -6.36 12.97
C ALA A 33 -18.22 -5.49 12.81
N LEU A 34 -17.88 -5.17 11.56
CA LEU A 34 -16.68 -4.42 11.18
C LEU A 34 -16.60 -3.03 11.86
N ASP A 35 -17.75 -2.38 12.07
CA ASP A 35 -17.84 -1.11 12.78
C ASP A 35 -17.52 -1.23 14.28
N LEU A 36 -18.03 -2.27 14.94
CA LEU A 36 -17.77 -2.53 16.36
C LEU A 36 -16.29 -2.86 16.59
N PHE A 37 -15.72 -3.72 15.75
CA PHE A 37 -14.30 -4.02 15.79
C PHE A 37 -13.45 -2.75 15.57
N ALA A 38 -13.81 -1.92 14.59
CA ALA A 38 -13.10 -0.68 14.30
C ALA A 38 -13.10 0.28 15.51
N ILE A 39 -14.24 0.47 16.15
CA ILE A 39 -14.37 1.33 17.34
C ILE A 39 -13.54 0.76 18.50
N LYS A 40 -13.64 -0.54 18.76
CA LYS A 40 -12.91 -1.25 19.84
C LYS A 40 -11.39 -1.09 19.71
N HIS A 41 -10.88 -1.11 18.49
CA HIS A 41 -9.45 -0.96 18.19
C HIS A 41 -9.03 0.49 17.90
N GLY A 42 -9.91 1.47 18.13
CA GLY A 42 -9.61 2.90 18.00
C GLY A 42 -9.41 3.37 16.56
N LEU A 43 -9.94 2.64 15.57
CA LEU A 43 -9.96 3.09 14.19
C LEU A 43 -10.96 4.22 14.03
N ARG A 44 -10.62 5.17 13.14
CA ARG A 44 -11.47 6.33 12.86
C ARG A 44 -12.67 5.99 11.97
N SER A 45 -12.65 4.83 11.30
CA SER A 45 -13.71 4.40 10.41
C SER A 45 -13.62 2.91 10.10
N GLN A 46 -14.77 2.24 10.01
CA GLN A 46 -14.88 0.88 9.48
C GLN A 46 -14.25 0.73 8.07
N ARG A 47 -14.35 1.76 7.21
CA ARG A 47 -13.75 1.73 5.86
C ARG A 47 -12.24 1.53 5.89
N GLN A 48 -11.57 2.00 6.94
CA GLN A 48 -10.13 1.82 7.10
C GLN A 48 -9.77 0.34 7.32
N LEU A 49 -10.53 -0.35 8.17
CA LEU A 49 -10.37 -1.76 8.43
C LEU A 49 -10.73 -2.59 7.20
N GLU A 50 -11.81 -2.27 6.50
CA GLU A 50 -12.20 -2.91 5.23
C GLU A 50 -11.07 -2.84 4.19
N GLN A 51 -10.45 -1.66 4.03
CA GLN A 51 -9.30 -1.49 3.13
C GLN A 51 -8.08 -2.30 3.57
N TRP A 52 -7.86 -2.48 4.87
CA TRP A 52 -6.77 -3.32 5.37
C TRP A 52 -7.06 -4.80 5.15
N ILE A 53 -8.28 -5.26 5.42
CA ILE A 53 -8.73 -6.61 5.10
C ILE A 53 -8.47 -6.87 3.60
N ILE A 54 -8.91 -6.00 2.70
CA ILE A 54 -8.65 -6.17 1.26
C ILE A 54 -7.13 -6.25 0.95
N ARG A 55 -6.30 -5.39 1.56
CA ARG A 55 -4.86 -5.29 1.22
C ARG A 55 -3.98 -6.34 1.88
N TYR A 56 -4.33 -6.79 3.07
CA TYR A 56 -3.51 -7.64 3.93
C TYR A 56 -4.11 -9.03 4.14
N ASN A 57 -5.33 -9.30 3.65
CA ASN A 57 -5.77 -10.69 3.45
C ASN A 57 -4.82 -11.36 2.46
N GLU A 58 -4.31 -12.52 2.84
CA GLU A 58 -3.34 -13.30 2.06
C GLU A 58 -3.81 -13.59 0.62
N SER A 59 -5.11 -13.54 0.35
CA SER A 59 -5.72 -13.74 -0.98
C SER A 59 -5.46 -12.62 -2.01
N ASN A 60 -5.07 -11.42 -1.57
CA ASN A 60 -4.66 -10.30 -2.46
C ASN A 60 -3.15 -10.17 -2.62
N LEU A 61 -2.35 -11.12 -2.09
CA LEU A 61 -0.96 -11.35 -2.51
C LEU A 61 -0.87 -11.89 -3.95
N LYS A 62 -1.82 -11.56 -4.83
CA LYS A 62 -1.52 -11.53 -6.26
C LYS A 62 -0.50 -10.43 -6.41
N ALA A 63 0.77 -10.84 -6.37
CA ALA A 63 1.96 -10.05 -6.57
C ALA A 63 1.61 -8.92 -7.54
N TYR A 64 1.84 -7.68 -7.11
CA TYR A 64 1.84 -6.54 -8.01
C TYR A 64 2.57 -6.98 -9.27
N THR A 65 1.83 -7.25 -10.34
CA THR A 65 2.40 -7.50 -11.64
C THR A 65 2.58 -6.10 -12.17
N PRO A 66 3.83 -5.57 -12.24
CA PRO A 66 4.03 -4.33 -12.93
C PRO A 66 3.54 -4.61 -14.34
N ARG A 67 2.41 -4.01 -14.72
CA ARG A 67 1.94 -4.04 -16.09
C ARG A 67 3.12 -3.58 -16.91
N LYS A 68 3.74 -4.50 -17.67
CA LYS A 68 4.94 -4.24 -18.45
C LYS A 68 4.76 -2.87 -19.06
N ARG A 69 5.59 -1.91 -18.67
CA ARG A 69 5.76 -0.73 -19.50
C ARG A 69 6.41 -1.31 -20.74
N ASP A 70 5.60 -1.60 -21.75
CA ASP A 70 6.07 -1.98 -23.08
C ASP A 70 6.76 -0.76 -23.70
N SER A 71 7.85 -0.31 -23.08
CA SER A 71 8.82 0.54 -23.75
C SER A 71 9.93 -0.39 -24.18
N LYS A 72 9.67 -1.06 -25.31
CA LYS A 72 10.69 -1.77 -26.09
C LYS A 72 11.57 -0.72 -26.78
N MET A 73 12.18 0.19 -26.01
CA MET A 73 13.28 1.00 -26.52
C MET A 73 14.54 0.15 -26.42
N SER A 74 14.83 -0.62 -27.48
CA SER A 74 16.19 -1.14 -27.64
C SER A 74 17.08 0.04 -28.03
N GLY A 75 17.92 0.51 -27.10
CA GLY A 75 19.03 1.37 -27.49
C GLY A 75 19.88 0.68 -28.55
N ARG A 76 20.40 1.44 -29.53
CA ARG A 76 21.43 0.93 -30.44
C ARG A 76 22.61 0.43 -29.60
N LYS A 77 23.03 -0.81 -29.81
CA LYS A 77 24.29 -1.31 -29.24
C LYS A 77 25.41 -0.74 -30.10
N THR A 78 26.18 0.19 -29.55
CA THR A 78 27.43 0.61 -30.19
C THR A 78 28.55 -0.34 -29.77
N ASP A 79 29.38 -0.74 -30.72
CA ASP A 79 30.51 -1.63 -30.47
C ASP A 79 31.73 -0.84 -29.94
N PHE A 80 32.74 -1.54 -29.42
CA PHE A 80 33.95 -0.92 -28.85
C PHE A 80 34.71 -0.07 -29.88
N GLU A 81 34.77 -0.52 -31.13
CA GLU A 81 35.39 0.20 -32.25
C GLU A 81 34.71 1.57 -32.50
N GLU A 82 33.37 1.60 -32.56
CA GLU A 82 32.60 2.84 -32.76
C GLU A 82 32.79 3.84 -31.60
N ARG A 83 33.07 3.35 -30.39
CA ARG A 83 33.38 4.20 -29.23
C ARG A 83 34.79 4.79 -29.29
N LEU A 84 35.74 4.08 -29.89
CA LEU A 84 37.13 4.56 -30.01
C LEU A 84 37.20 5.71 -31.02
N THR A 85 36.50 5.59 -32.16
CA THR A 85 36.48 6.63 -33.21
C THR A 85 35.88 7.95 -32.74
N ILE A 86 34.90 7.93 -31.83
CA ILE A 86 34.28 9.15 -31.28
C ILE A 86 35.25 9.96 -30.40
N ILE A 87 36.29 9.32 -29.84
CA ILE A 87 37.26 9.97 -28.93
C ILE A 87 38.44 10.56 -29.70
N GLU A 88 38.71 10.07 -30.92
CA GLU A 88 39.82 10.55 -31.76
C GLU A 88 39.45 11.70 -32.72
N GLU A 89 38.21 12.22 -32.64
CA GLU A 89 37.77 13.47 -33.28
C GLU A 89 37.62 14.60 -32.25
#